data_AF-A0A7S1LS11-F1
#
_entry.id   AF-A0A7S1LS11-F1
#
_cell.length_a   1.000
_cell.length_b   1.000
_cell.length_c   1.000
_cell.angle_alpha   90.00
_cell.angle_beta   90.00
_cell.angle_gamma   90.00
#
_symmetry.space_group_name_H-M   'P 1'
#
loop_
_entity.id
_entity.type
_entity.pdbx_description
1 polymer ?
#
loop_
_entity_poly.entity_id
_entity_poly.type
_entity_poly.pdbx_seq_one_letter_code
_entity_poly.pdbx_strand_id
1 'polypeptide(L)'
;GGEEKPVTSSSVATASVNLTKNLVGAGIFSLPAALLRGSVIPGLMTMFFVGTVQASSFIMIAFLCQQFGCHTYRGVWSAVFGKRSGAIVDVAITVNGFFICVAYNILVADFLQKALEGLMGWEDAPRSLLIWINTLAITLPLSHARNLSPLRYTSMLGLAIIGFVFMYVLRDFAGSFVEAKPRLRAHGCRLDTGIFSTLALCTGAFQAHYNSPRIFKELGCNLEAHARTVVNSFGTAFLIYSSFA
;
A
#
# COMPACT_ATOMS: atom_id res chain seq x y z
N GLY A 1 32.74 14.17 4.19
CA GLY A 1 32.30 12.89 4.75
C GLY A 1 31.34 13.19 5.87
N GLY A 2 30.08 12.81 5.74
CA GLY A 2 29.12 12.86 6.84
C GLY A 2 29.06 11.49 7.48
N GLU A 3 29.37 11.40 8.77
CA GLU A 3 29.16 10.20 9.57
C GLU A 3 27.68 9.79 9.49
N GLU A 4 27.40 8.69 8.80
CA GLU A 4 26.12 8.02 8.90
C GLU A 4 26.03 7.37 10.29
N LYS A 5 25.08 7.86 11.10
CA LYS A 5 24.75 7.27 12.41
C LYS A 5 24.57 5.74 12.26
N PRO A 6 25.01 4.94 13.25
CA PRO A 6 24.84 3.50 13.21
C PRO A 6 23.36 3.17 13.04
N VAL A 7 23.02 2.52 11.92
CA VAL A 7 21.66 2.04 11.65
C VAL A 7 21.37 0.99 12.71
N THR A 8 20.46 1.30 13.64
CA THR A 8 19.92 0.32 14.57
C THR A 8 19.32 -0.81 13.75
N SER A 9 19.93 -2.01 13.80
CA SER A 9 19.44 -3.19 13.09
C SER A 9 18.00 -3.46 13.52
N SER A 10 17.05 -3.22 12.62
CA SER A 10 15.65 -3.53 12.88
C SER A 10 15.48 -5.04 12.93
N SER A 11 14.69 -5.56 13.87
CA SER A 11 14.29 -6.96 13.82
C SER A 11 13.50 -7.25 12.53
N VAL A 12 13.66 -8.47 11.99
CA VAL A 12 12.88 -8.99 10.87
C VAL A 12 11.39 -8.82 11.12
N ALA A 13 10.92 -9.01 12.36
CA ALA A 13 9.51 -8.85 12.72
C ALA A 13 9.04 -7.39 12.55
N THR A 14 9.79 -6.43 13.06
CA THR A 14 9.46 -5.00 12.93
C THR A 14 9.49 -4.54 11.47
N ALA A 15 10.49 -4.97 10.72
CA ALA A 15 10.58 -4.69 9.29
C ALA A 15 9.40 -5.31 8.52
N SER A 16 9.00 -6.54 8.88
CA SER A 16 7.86 -7.23 8.27
C SER A 16 6.54 -6.51 8.54
N VAL A 17 6.34 -6.04 9.77
CA VAL A 17 5.14 -5.26 10.14
C VAL A 17 5.11 -3.93 9.38
N ASN A 18 6.24 -3.24 9.28
CA ASN A 18 6.31 -1.96 8.56
C ASN A 18 6.05 -2.13 7.06
N LEU A 19 6.64 -3.16 6.45
CA LEU A 19 6.38 -3.47 5.04
C LEU A 19 4.94 -3.93 4.81
N THR A 20 4.36 -4.74 5.71
CA THR A 20 2.94 -5.13 5.64
C THR A 20 2.04 -3.91 5.70
N LYS A 21 2.29 -2.96 6.61
CA LYS A 21 1.51 -1.71 6.70
C LYS A 21 1.57 -0.91 5.40
N ASN A 22 2.73 -0.86 4.76
CA ASN A 22 2.91 -0.18 3.48
C ASN A 22 2.11 -0.87 2.36
N LEU A 23 2.21 -2.20 2.26
CA LEU A 23 1.46 -3.00 1.28
C LEU A 23 -0.06 -2.86 1.49
N VAL A 24 -0.55 -3.09 2.72
CA VAL A 24 -1.97 -3.11 3.07
C VAL A 24 -2.63 -1.73 2.94
N GLY A 25 -1.89 -0.65 3.25
CA GLY A 25 -2.40 0.72 3.39
C GLY A 25 -3.39 1.16 2.30
N ALA A 26 -2.90 1.53 1.11
CA ALA A 26 -3.76 1.94 0.00
C ALA A 26 -4.52 0.74 -0.61
N GLY A 27 -3.91 -0.44 -0.60
CA GLY A 27 -4.44 -1.59 -1.32
C GLY A 27 -5.78 -2.07 -0.76
N ILE A 28 -6.01 -1.98 0.55
CA ILE A 28 -7.25 -2.43 1.21
C ILE A 28 -8.53 -1.79 0.64
N PHE A 29 -8.45 -0.55 0.13
CA PHE A 29 -9.58 0.13 -0.47
C PHE A 29 -9.82 -0.26 -1.93
N SER A 30 -8.77 -0.67 -2.64
CA SER A 30 -8.80 -0.97 -4.07
C SER A 30 -9.09 -2.44 -4.39
N LEU A 31 -8.69 -3.35 -3.50
CA LEU A 31 -8.74 -4.80 -3.73
C LEU A 31 -10.16 -5.40 -3.74
N PRO A 32 -11.11 -4.99 -2.87
CA PRO A 32 -12.49 -5.44 -2.99
C PRO A 32 -13.09 -5.09 -4.36
N ALA A 33 -12.83 -3.87 -4.86
CA ALA A 33 -13.24 -3.45 -6.19
C ALA A 33 -12.53 -4.24 -7.31
N ALA A 34 -11.28 -4.62 -7.10
CA ALA A 34 -10.51 -5.45 -8.04
C ALA A 34 -11.12 -6.86 -8.18
N LEU A 35 -11.56 -7.47 -7.07
CA LEU A 35 -12.16 -8.81 -7.06
C LEU A 35 -13.58 -8.82 -7.61
N LEU A 36 -14.37 -7.76 -7.35
CA LEU A 36 -15.69 -7.58 -7.94
C LEU A 36 -15.63 -7.48 -9.48
N ARG A 37 -14.60 -6.81 -10.03
CA ARG A 37 -14.42 -6.66 -11.49
C ARG A 37 -13.83 -7.90 -12.14
N GLY A 38 -12.90 -8.57 -11.47
CA GLY A 38 -12.13 -9.68 -12.03
C GLY A 38 -12.80 -11.04 -11.94
N SER A 39 -13.89 -11.18 -11.16
CA SER A 39 -14.35 -12.43 -10.54
C SER A 39 -13.41 -12.93 -9.44
N VAL A 40 -13.96 -13.68 -8.49
CA VAL A 40 -13.26 -14.06 -7.24
C VAL A 40 -12.04 -14.93 -7.52
N ILE A 41 -12.20 -16.06 -8.23
CA ILE A 41 -11.09 -17.01 -8.47
C ILE A 41 -10.01 -16.43 -9.39
N PRO A 42 -10.31 -15.95 -10.61
CA PRO A 42 -9.30 -15.33 -11.48
C PRO A 42 -8.68 -14.06 -10.86
N GLY A 43 -9.43 -13.31 -10.04
CA GLY A 43 -8.90 -12.18 -9.29
C GLY A 43 -7.88 -12.60 -8.24
N LEU A 44 -8.18 -13.64 -7.43
CA LEU A 44 -7.23 -14.22 -6.48
C LEU A 44 -5.97 -14.77 -7.16
N MET A 45 -6.13 -15.44 -8.30
CA MET A 45 -4.99 -15.94 -9.09
C MET A 45 -4.11 -14.79 -9.61
N THR A 46 -4.74 -13.73 -10.12
CA THR A 46 -4.02 -12.52 -10.58
C THR A 46 -3.29 -11.86 -9.42
N MET A 47 -3.94 -11.78 -8.25
CA MET A 47 -3.37 -11.19 -7.05
C MET A 47 -2.16 -12.00 -6.55
N PHE A 48 -2.26 -13.33 -6.54
CA PHE A 48 -1.14 -14.22 -6.22
C PHE A 48 0.01 -14.01 -7.20
N PHE A 49 -0.27 -14.05 -8.51
CA PHE A 49 0.72 -13.85 -9.56
C PHE A 49 1.45 -12.51 -9.41
N VAL A 50 0.73 -11.38 -9.33
CA VAL A 50 1.32 -10.05 -9.15
C VAL A 50 2.11 -9.97 -7.84
N GLY A 51 1.58 -10.54 -6.75
CA GLY A 51 2.27 -10.60 -5.46
C GLY A 51 3.63 -11.31 -5.57
N THR A 52 3.70 -12.45 -6.27
CA THR A 52 4.97 -13.17 -6.47
C THR A 52 5.97 -12.40 -7.35
N VAL A 53 5.50 -11.75 -8.43
CA VAL A 53 6.35 -10.93 -9.30
C VAL A 53 6.91 -9.73 -8.53
N GLN A 54 6.10 -9.10 -7.68
CA GLN A 54 6.56 -7.97 -6.87
C GLN A 54 7.49 -8.40 -5.74
N ALA A 55 7.21 -9.52 -5.06
CA ALA A 55 8.09 -10.08 -4.03
C ALA A 55 9.47 -10.46 -4.59
N SER A 56 9.49 -11.13 -5.75
CA SER A 56 10.74 -11.49 -6.43
C SER A 56 11.53 -10.25 -6.88
N SER A 57 10.85 -9.24 -7.43
CA SER A 57 11.47 -7.94 -7.77
C SER A 57 12.09 -7.28 -6.53
N PHE A 58 11.39 -7.34 -5.40
CA PHE A 58 11.87 -6.79 -4.12
C PHE A 58 13.19 -7.43 -3.66
N ILE A 59 13.26 -8.75 -3.72
CA ILE A 59 14.47 -9.53 -3.36
C ILE A 59 15.59 -9.28 -4.37
N MET A 60 15.28 -9.22 -5.67
CA MET A 60 16.26 -8.96 -6.71
C MET A 60 16.93 -7.60 -6.54
N ILE A 61 16.17 -6.56 -6.16
CA ILE A 61 16.73 -5.23 -5.89
C ILE A 61 17.69 -5.29 -4.69
N ALA A 62 17.35 -6.01 -3.62
CA ALA A 62 18.24 -6.17 -2.48
C ALA A 62 19.52 -6.95 -2.83
N PHE A 63 19.41 -7.97 -3.69
CA PHE A 63 20.56 -8.68 -4.23
C PHE A 63 21.48 -7.73 -5.01
N LEU A 64 20.93 -6.87 -5.87
CA LEU A 64 21.72 -5.86 -6.59
C LEU A 64 22.34 -4.83 -5.63
N CYS A 65 21.63 -4.41 -4.58
CA CYS A 65 22.20 -3.57 -3.52
C CYS A 65 23.44 -4.20 -2.89
N GLN A 66 23.39 -5.50 -2.59
CA GLN A 66 24.51 -6.26 -2.04
C GLN A 66 25.67 -6.33 -3.03
N GLN A 67 25.40 -6.63 -4.30
CA GLN A 67 26.42 -6.77 -5.34
C GLN A 67 27.15 -5.46 -5.66
N PHE A 68 26.42 -4.35 -5.71
CA PHE A 68 26.96 -3.03 -6.07
C PHE A 68 27.31 -2.15 -4.86
N GLY A 69 27.12 -2.64 -3.63
CA GLY A 69 27.35 -1.85 -2.41
C GLY A 69 26.48 -0.59 -2.32
N CYS A 70 25.27 -0.63 -2.91
CA CYS A 70 24.36 0.50 -2.98
C CYS A 70 23.23 0.36 -1.96
N HIS A 71 22.73 1.47 -1.42
CA HIS A 71 21.65 1.46 -0.42
C HIS A 71 20.44 2.32 -0.81
N THR A 72 20.40 2.79 -2.06
CA THR A 72 19.30 3.59 -2.60
C THR A 72 18.85 3.02 -3.93
N TYR A 73 17.57 3.18 -4.24
CA TYR A 73 17.00 2.67 -5.48
C TYR A 73 17.62 3.35 -6.71
N ARG A 74 17.84 4.67 -6.63
CA ARG A 74 18.65 5.44 -7.59
C ARG A 74 20.07 4.90 -7.73
N GLY A 75 20.71 4.51 -6.62
CA GLY A 75 22.07 3.97 -6.61
C GLY A 75 22.17 2.68 -7.40
N VAL A 76 21.25 1.73 -7.15
CA VAL A 76 21.15 0.48 -7.90
C VAL A 76 20.94 0.75 -9.40
N TRP A 77 20.00 1.64 -9.74
CA TRP A 77 19.76 2.01 -11.14
C TRP A 77 21.01 2.60 -11.81
N SER A 78 21.68 3.52 -11.13
CA SER A 78 22.88 4.20 -11.64
C SER A 78 24.06 3.26 -11.79
N ALA A 79 24.15 2.21 -10.96
CA ALA A 79 25.18 1.18 -11.05
C ALA A 79 24.98 0.27 -12.28
N VAL A 80 23.72 -0.05 -12.61
CA VAL A 80 23.38 -0.94 -13.74
C VAL A 80 23.32 -0.20 -15.07
N PHE A 81 22.67 0.97 -15.12
CA PHE A 81 22.38 1.72 -16.35
C PHE A 81 23.23 2.99 -16.51
N GLY A 82 24.22 3.20 -15.63
CA GLY A 82 25.13 4.34 -15.66
C GLY A 82 24.63 5.58 -14.90
N LYS A 83 25.59 6.40 -14.42
CA LYS A 83 25.33 7.53 -13.52
C LYS A 83 24.39 8.61 -14.05
N ARG A 84 24.34 8.80 -15.39
CA ARG A 84 23.52 9.83 -16.02
C ARG A 84 22.02 9.50 -16.01
N SER A 85 21.65 8.22 -15.93
CA SER A 85 20.24 7.78 -16.01
C SER A 85 19.54 7.77 -14.65
N GLY A 86 20.26 7.95 -13.53
CA GLY A 86 19.69 7.91 -12.18
C GLY A 86 18.57 8.94 -11.92
N ALA A 87 18.59 10.09 -12.62
CA ALA A 87 17.54 11.10 -12.49
C ALA A 87 16.16 10.60 -12.96
N ILE A 88 16.12 9.66 -13.92
CA ILE A 88 14.86 9.11 -14.45
C ILE A 88 14.07 8.40 -13.33
N VAL A 89 14.77 7.66 -12.48
CA VAL A 89 14.16 6.94 -11.35
C VAL A 89 13.63 7.89 -10.31
N ASP A 90 14.38 8.95 -9.97
CA ASP A 90 13.90 9.97 -9.03
C ASP A 90 12.63 10.63 -9.56
N VAL A 91 12.62 11.03 -10.84
CA VAL A 91 11.44 11.63 -11.48
C VAL A 91 10.26 10.66 -11.46
N ALA A 92 10.46 9.39 -11.80
CA ALA A 92 9.39 8.39 -11.78
C ALA A 92 8.80 8.19 -10.37
N ILE A 93 9.64 8.09 -9.34
CA ILE A 93 9.20 7.96 -7.95
C ILE A 93 8.48 9.24 -7.49
N THR A 94 8.98 10.41 -7.85
CA THR A 94 8.34 11.70 -7.51
C THR A 94 6.96 11.84 -8.16
N VAL A 95 6.84 11.52 -9.45
CA VAL A 95 5.57 11.56 -10.17
C VAL A 95 4.57 10.56 -9.58
N ASN A 96 5.01 9.33 -9.31
CA ASN A 96 4.19 8.33 -8.63
C ASN A 96 3.74 8.83 -7.23
N GLY A 97 4.65 9.39 -6.45
CA GLY A 97 4.33 9.98 -5.14
C GLY A 97 3.31 11.12 -5.23
N PHE A 98 3.42 11.99 -6.24
CA PHE A 98 2.46 13.05 -6.50
C PHE A 98 1.05 12.49 -6.75
N PHE A 99 0.91 11.49 -7.62
CA PHE A 99 -0.39 10.87 -7.89
C PHE A 99 -0.96 10.16 -6.66
N ILE A 100 -0.12 9.50 -5.86
CA ILE A 100 -0.54 8.88 -4.59
C ILE A 100 -1.07 9.94 -3.62
N CYS A 101 -0.40 11.10 -3.49
CA CYS A 101 -0.88 12.20 -2.66
C CYS A 101 -2.23 12.74 -3.12
N VAL A 102 -2.43 12.90 -4.44
CA VAL A 102 -3.72 13.31 -5.02
C VAL A 102 -4.80 12.27 -4.72
N ALA A 103 -4.51 10.98 -4.93
CA ALA A 103 -5.45 9.90 -4.67
C ALA A 103 -5.87 9.85 -3.19
N TYR A 104 -4.95 10.02 -2.25
CA TYR A 104 -5.28 10.09 -0.83
C TYR A 104 -6.12 11.33 -0.48
N ASN A 105 -5.87 12.47 -1.11
CA ASN A 105 -6.68 13.67 -0.88
C ASN A 105 -8.15 13.46 -1.30
N ILE A 106 -8.34 12.84 -2.47
CA ILE A 106 -9.66 12.48 -2.99
C ILE A 106 -10.35 11.48 -2.04
N LEU A 107 -9.62 10.45 -1.61
CA LEU A 107 -10.16 9.40 -0.72
C LEU A 107 -10.61 9.96 0.64
N VAL A 108 -9.85 10.90 1.22
CA VAL A 108 -10.26 11.57 2.47
C VAL A 108 -11.53 12.40 2.25
N ALA A 109 -11.64 13.12 1.13
CA ALA A 109 -12.85 13.87 0.81
C ALA A 109 -14.08 12.96 0.63
N ASP A 110 -13.91 11.81 -0.01
CA ASP A 110 -14.99 10.82 -0.19
C ASP A 110 -15.47 10.26 1.16
N PHE A 111 -14.55 10.00 2.08
CA PHE A 111 -14.91 9.55 3.43
C PHE A 111 -15.56 10.65 4.25
N LEU A 112 -15.11 11.89 4.11
CA LEU A 112 -15.74 13.03 4.75
C LEU A 112 -17.18 13.23 4.26
N GLN A 113 -17.40 13.11 2.94
CA GLN A 113 -18.74 13.19 2.36
C GLN A 113 -19.67 12.13 2.96
N LYS A 114 -19.26 10.86 2.94
CA LYS A 114 -20.05 9.75 3.52
C LYS A 114 -20.30 9.92 5.02
N ALA A 115 -19.33 10.46 5.76
CA ALA A 115 -19.50 10.74 7.18
C ALA A 115 -20.52 11.86 7.43
N LEU A 116 -20.51 12.91 6.61
CA LEU A 116 -21.48 14.02 6.68
C LEU A 116 -22.89 13.57 6.30
N GLU A 117 -23.03 12.76 5.25
CA GLU A 117 -24.28 12.12 4.86
C GLU A 117 -24.84 11.29 6.01
N GLY A 118 -24.03 10.39 6.58
CA GLY A 118 -24.48 9.47 7.63
C GLY A 118 -24.78 10.12 8.99
N LEU A 119 -24.10 11.22 9.33
CA LEU A 119 -24.27 11.88 10.64
C LEU A 119 -25.24 13.07 10.61
N MET A 120 -25.21 13.86 9.54
CA MET A 120 -25.94 15.13 9.45
C MET A 120 -26.97 15.17 8.31
N GLY A 121 -27.09 14.11 7.51
CA GLY A 121 -28.01 14.07 6.37
C GLY A 121 -27.65 15.05 5.25
N TRP A 122 -26.39 15.48 5.18
CA TRP A 122 -25.95 16.50 4.23
C TRP A 122 -25.49 15.86 2.92
N GLU A 123 -26.43 15.64 1.99
CA GLU A 123 -26.20 14.84 0.77
C GLU A 123 -25.58 15.63 -0.41
N ASP A 124 -25.75 16.95 -0.45
CA ASP A 124 -25.46 17.74 -1.65
C ASP A 124 -24.12 18.52 -1.63
N ALA A 125 -23.17 18.15 -0.76
CA ALA A 125 -21.87 18.84 -0.74
C ALA A 125 -21.07 18.50 -2.02
N PRO A 126 -20.71 19.48 -2.87
CA PRO A 126 -19.96 19.19 -4.08
C PRO A 126 -18.58 18.62 -3.72
N ARG A 127 -18.25 17.44 -4.25
CA ARG A 127 -17.00 16.73 -3.99
C ARG A 127 -15.75 17.60 -4.17
N SER A 128 -15.76 18.48 -5.19
CA SER A 128 -14.67 19.43 -5.43
C SER A 128 -14.45 20.38 -4.26
N LEU A 129 -15.52 20.89 -3.64
CA LEU A 129 -15.45 21.76 -2.47
C LEU A 129 -14.86 21.02 -1.27
N LEU A 130 -15.29 19.78 -1.02
CA LEU A 130 -14.74 18.96 0.07
C LEU A 130 -13.25 18.66 -0.13
N ILE A 131 -12.82 18.40 -1.37
CA ILE A 131 -11.39 18.22 -1.70
C ILE A 131 -10.62 19.52 -1.42
N TRP A 132 -11.13 20.67 -1.85
CA TRP A 132 -10.48 21.97 -1.61
C TRP A 132 -10.39 22.28 -0.11
N ILE A 133 -11.46 22.06 0.65
CA ILE A 133 -11.48 22.25 2.10
C ILE A 133 -10.46 21.32 2.76
N ASN A 134 -10.48 20.02 2.45
CA ASN A 134 -9.51 19.06 3.00
C ASN A 134 -8.05 19.42 2.65
N THR A 135 -7.83 19.88 1.42
CA THR A 135 -6.50 20.29 0.97
C THR A 135 -6.02 21.52 1.73
N LEU A 136 -6.82 22.59 1.79
CA LEU A 136 -6.43 23.86 2.37
C LEU A 136 -6.43 23.86 3.90
N ALA A 137 -7.39 23.19 4.53
CA ALA A 137 -7.56 23.20 5.98
C ALA A 137 -6.75 22.12 6.71
N ILE A 138 -6.43 21.00 6.03
CA ILE A 138 -5.75 19.86 6.68
C ILE A 138 -4.41 19.57 5.99
N THR A 139 -4.41 19.27 4.70
CA THR A 139 -3.21 18.77 4.02
C THR A 139 -2.11 19.83 3.95
N LEU A 140 -2.46 21.05 3.53
CA LEU A 140 -1.54 22.17 3.36
C LEU A 140 -0.85 22.58 4.68
N PRO A 141 -1.56 22.83 5.79
CA PRO A 141 -0.90 23.17 7.06
C PRO A 141 -0.06 22.02 7.60
N LEU A 142 -0.49 20.75 7.44
CA LEU A 142 0.35 19.60 7.82
C LEU A 142 1.63 19.50 6.98
N SER A 143 1.57 19.81 5.69
CA SER A 143 2.75 19.82 4.83
C SER A 143 3.76 20.92 5.18
N HIS A 144 3.28 22.01 5.78
CA HIS A 144 4.12 23.12 6.24
C HIS A 144 4.57 22.97 7.71
N ALA A 145 4.03 21.99 8.43
CA ALA A 145 4.40 21.74 9.82
C ALA A 145 5.84 21.20 9.91
N ARG A 146 6.72 21.97 10.57
CA ARG A 146 8.12 21.55 10.78
C ARG A 146 8.27 20.38 11.77
N ASN A 147 7.29 20.21 12.67
CA ASN A 147 7.31 19.18 13.70
C ASN A 147 6.15 18.20 13.50
N LEU A 148 6.48 16.97 13.10
CA LEU A 148 5.51 15.88 12.91
C LEU A 148 5.32 15.02 14.16
N SER A 149 5.97 15.34 15.29
CA SER A 149 5.85 14.61 16.55
C SER A 149 4.39 14.43 17.04
N PRO A 150 3.48 15.43 16.92
CA PRO A 150 2.07 15.25 17.30
C PRO A 150 1.33 14.20 16.46
N LEU A 151 1.81 13.93 15.24
CA LEU A 151 1.22 12.97 14.31
C LEU A 151 1.34 11.52 14.82
N ARG A 152 2.22 11.27 15.80
CA ARG A 152 2.30 9.96 16.45
C ARG A 152 1.00 9.62 17.17
N TYR A 153 0.37 10.58 17.85
CA TYR A 153 -0.89 10.37 18.56
C TYR A 153 -2.04 10.12 17.58
N THR A 154 -2.11 10.92 16.51
CA THR A 154 -3.12 10.73 15.46
C THR A 154 -2.94 9.39 14.74
N SER A 155 -1.71 8.93 14.56
CA SER A 155 -1.42 7.59 14.01
C SER A 155 -1.90 6.46 14.93
N MET A 156 -1.75 6.60 16.25
CA MET A 156 -2.28 5.60 17.21
C MET A 156 -3.80 5.57 17.21
N LEU A 157 -4.44 6.75 17.19
CA LEU A 157 -5.89 6.87 17.08
C LEU A 157 -6.41 6.28 15.76
N GLY A 158 -5.75 6.58 14.64
CA GLY A 158 -6.08 6.00 13.33
C GLY A 158 -5.99 4.47 13.33
N LEU A 159 -4.97 3.90 13.97
CA LEU A 159 -4.84 2.44 14.11
C LEU A 159 -5.99 1.84 14.93
N ALA A 160 -6.43 2.51 16.00
CA ALA A 160 -7.58 2.07 16.79
C ALA A 160 -8.88 2.12 15.99
N ILE A 161 -9.10 3.18 15.20
CA ILE A 161 -10.27 3.31 14.31
C ILE A 161 -10.26 2.22 13.24
N ILE A 162 -9.13 1.96 12.58
CA ILE A 162 -9.02 0.88 11.58
C ILE A 162 -9.31 -0.48 12.23
N GLY A 163 -8.81 -0.73 13.44
CA GLY A 163 -9.12 -1.94 14.19
C GLY A 163 -10.62 -2.09 14.51
N PHE A 164 -11.28 -0.99 14.89
CA PHE A 164 -12.72 -0.97 15.12
C PHE A 164 -13.51 -1.25 13.84
N VAL A 165 -13.15 -0.61 12.73
CA VAL A 165 -13.78 -0.84 11.41
C VAL A 165 -13.60 -2.30 10.98
N PHE A 166 -12.42 -2.87 11.16
CA PHE A 166 -12.16 -4.28 10.84
C PHE A 166 -13.04 -5.24 11.66
N MET A 167 -13.19 -4.99 12.97
CA MET A 167 -14.11 -5.76 13.82
C MET A 167 -15.57 -5.65 13.36
N TYR A 168 -15.99 -4.46 12.93
CA TYR A 168 -17.33 -4.24 12.39
C TYR A 168 -17.56 -5.04 11.11
N VAL A 169 -16.60 -5.02 10.18
CA VAL A 169 -16.64 -5.82 8.94
C VAL A 169 -16.73 -7.31 9.24
N LEU A 170 -15.95 -7.83 10.20
CA LEU A 170 -16.02 -9.23 10.62
C LEU A 170 -17.39 -9.61 11.17
N ARG A 171 -18.00 -8.73 11.97
CA ARG A 171 -19.35 -8.94 12.51
C ARG A 171 -20.40 -8.96 11.40
N ASP A 172 -20.34 -8.01 10.48
CA ASP A 172 -21.27 -7.92 9.35
C ASP A 172 -21.17 -9.15 8.43
N PHE A 173 -19.94 -9.61 8.18
CA PHE A 173 -19.67 -10.83 7.44
C PHE A 173 -20.25 -12.07 8.13
N ALA A 174 -20.11 -12.18 9.46
CA ALA A 174 -20.69 -13.28 10.23
C ALA A 174 -22.22 -13.29 10.22
N GLY A 175 -22.87 -12.11 10.17
CA GLY A 175 -24.33 -11.97 10.07
C GLY A 175 -24.89 -12.29 8.67
N SER A 176 -24.13 -11.98 7.63
CA SER A 176 -24.56 -12.04 6.22
C SER A 176 -24.20 -13.35 5.49
N PHE A 177 -23.61 -14.33 6.19
CA PHE A 177 -23.12 -15.59 5.60
C PHE A 177 -24.22 -16.46 4.95
N VAL A 178 -25.49 -16.23 5.32
CA VAL A 178 -26.65 -16.99 4.80
C VAL A 178 -27.11 -16.47 3.43
N GLU A 179 -27.00 -15.17 3.15
CA GLU A 179 -27.45 -14.55 1.88
C GLU A 179 -26.36 -14.50 0.78
N ALA A 180 -25.08 -14.67 1.14
CA ALA A 180 -23.96 -14.54 0.20
C ALA A 180 -23.77 -15.75 -0.77
N LYS A 181 -24.28 -16.94 -0.42
CA LYS A 181 -24.05 -18.21 -1.16
C LYS A 181 -24.46 -18.20 -2.66
N PRO A 182 -25.57 -17.56 -3.10
CA PRO A 182 -25.97 -17.58 -4.50
C PRO A 182 -25.10 -16.68 -5.39
N ARG A 183 -24.66 -15.51 -4.87
CA ARG A 183 -23.87 -14.51 -5.62
C ARG A 183 -22.43 -14.97 -5.87
N LEU A 184 -21.83 -15.67 -4.91
CA LEU A 184 -20.48 -16.25 -5.03
C LEU A 184 -20.40 -17.31 -6.13
N ARG A 185 -21.47 -18.11 -6.33
CA ARG A 185 -21.54 -19.11 -7.41
C ARG A 185 -21.65 -18.49 -8.80
N ALA A 186 -22.31 -17.34 -8.94
CA ALA A 186 -22.50 -16.67 -10.22
C ALA A 186 -21.27 -15.83 -10.67
N HIS A 187 -20.50 -15.29 -9.71
CA HIS A 187 -19.30 -14.47 -9.97
C HIS A 187 -17.96 -15.17 -9.64
N GLY A 188 -18.00 -16.47 -9.34
CA GLY A 188 -16.80 -17.22 -8.95
C GLY A 188 -15.78 -17.42 -10.07
N CYS A 189 -16.26 -17.71 -11.29
CA CYS A 189 -15.43 -18.18 -12.42
C CYS A 189 -15.69 -17.47 -13.77
N ARG A 190 -16.14 -16.20 -13.78
CA ARG A 190 -16.36 -15.50 -15.05
C ARG A 190 -15.11 -14.73 -15.46
N LEU A 191 -14.46 -15.15 -16.54
CA LEU A 191 -13.34 -14.41 -17.10
C LEU A 191 -13.90 -13.30 -18.00
N ASP A 192 -13.71 -12.06 -17.58
CA ASP A 192 -14.12 -10.86 -18.32
C ASP A 192 -12.95 -9.87 -18.38
N THR A 193 -13.08 -8.85 -19.24
CA THR A 193 -12.13 -7.73 -19.40
C THR A 193 -11.83 -6.99 -18.10
N GLY A 194 -12.69 -7.14 -17.09
CA GLY A 194 -12.44 -6.68 -15.72
C GLY A 194 -11.16 -7.22 -15.10
N ILE A 195 -10.61 -8.33 -15.60
CA ILE A 195 -9.31 -8.87 -15.16
C ILE A 195 -8.14 -7.91 -15.40
N PHE A 196 -8.19 -7.09 -16.45
CA PHE A 196 -7.16 -6.07 -16.71
C PHE A 196 -7.23 -4.94 -15.68
N SER A 197 -8.45 -4.59 -15.25
CA SER A 197 -8.64 -3.66 -14.12
C SER A 197 -8.11 -4.25 -12.83
N THR A 198 -8.39 -5.54 -12.57
CA THR A 198 -7.86 -6.26 -11.41
C THR A 198 -6.34 -6.28 -11.40
N LEU A 199 -5.71 -6.58 -12.54
CA LEU A 199 -4.26 -6.57 -12.70
C LEU A 199 -3.66 -5.20 -12.37
N ALA A 200 -4.25 -4.12 -12.90
CA ALA A 200 -3.79 -2.76 -12.62
C ALA A 200 -3.91 -2.40 -11.13
N LEU A 201 -5.04 -2.72 -10.51
CA LEU A 201 -5.29 -2.45 -9.09
C LEU A 201 -4.37 -3.27 -8.18
N CYS A 202 -4.19 -4.57 -8.45
CA CYS A 202 -3.25 -5.43 -7.72
C CYS A 202 -1.81 -4.95 -7.86
N THR A 203 -1.41 -4.48 -9.05
CA THR A 203 -0.05 -3.96 -9.28
C THR A 203 0.22 -2.73 -8.41
N GLY A 204 -0.75 -1.80 -8.33
CA GLY A 204 -0.67 -0.65 -7.43
C GLY A 204 -0.66 -1.04 -5.96
N ALA A 205 -1.48 -2.01 -5.55
CA ALA A 205 -1.57 -2.47 -4.16
C ALA A 205 -0.28 -3.13 -3.64
N PHE A 206 0.45 -3.86 -4.49
CA PHE A 206 1.72 -4.49 -4.13
C PHE A 206 2.96 -3.64 -4.47
N GLN A 207 2.76 -2.38 -4.89
CA GLN A 207 3.86 -1.51 -5.29
C GLN A 207 4.64 -1.00 -4.06
N ALA A 208 5.75 -1.67 -3.73
CA ALA A 208 6.64 -1.24 -2.65
C ALA A 208 8.14 -1.34 -2.98
N HIS A 209 8.49 -1.81 -4.18
CA HIS A 209 9.86 -2.22 -4.56
C HIS A 209 10.94 -1.13 -4.36
N TYR A 210 10.60 0.14 -4.54
CA TYR A 210 11.53 1.26 -4.33
C TYR A 210 11.96 1.44 -2.87
N ASN A 211 11.24 0.83 -1.91
CA ASN A 211 11.62 0.79 -0.50
C ASN A 211 12.58 -0.35 -0.16
N SER A 212 12.81 -1.30 -1.08
CA SER A 212 13.67 -2.47 -0.85
C SER A 212 15.09 -2.11 -0.39
N PRO A 213 15.81 -1.18 -1.05
CA PRO A 213 17.17 -0.80 -0.63
C PRO A 213 17.24 -0.25 0.80
N ARG A 214 16.21 0.50 1.22
CA ARG A 214 16.11 1.06 2.56
C ARG A 214 15.91 -0.03 3.60
N ILE A 215 14.97 -0.96 3.37
CA ILE A 215 14.72 -2.09 4.29
C ILE A 215 15.95 -3.00 4.36
N PHE A 216 16.61 -3.24 3.23
CA PHE A 216 17.86 -4.01 3.19
C PHE A 216 18.95 -3.37 4.06
N LYS A 217 19.08 -2.04 4.01
CA LYS A 217 19.99 -1.29 4.88
C LYS A 217 19.59 -1.38 6.37
N GLU A 218 18.31 -1.25 6.69
CA GLU A 218 17.77 -1.35 8.06
C GLU A 218 17.99 -2.73 8.69
N LEU A 219 18.11 -3.77 7.88
CA LEU A 219 18.41 -5.15 8.30
C LEU A 219 19.92 -5.48 8.31
N GLY A 220 20.79 -4.47 8.25
CA GLY A 220 22.24 -4.67 8.29
C GLY A 220 22.81 -5.31 7.03
N CYS A 221 22.18 -5.10 5.87
CA CYS A 221 22.59 -5.67 4.58
C CYS A 221 22.60 -7.21 4.54
N ASN A 222 21.76 -7.86 5.37
CA ASN A 222 21.58 -9.29 5.36
C ASN A 222 20.45 -9.69 4.38
N LEU A 223 20.81 -10.35 3.27
CA LEU A 223 19.86 -10.74 2.23
C LEU A 223 18.87 -11.80 2.70
N GLU A 224 19.28 -12.73 3.56
CA GLU A 224 18.39 -13.77 4.08
C GLU A 224 17.34 -13.16 5.02
N ALA A 225 17.76 -12.26 5.91
CA ALA A 225 16.85 -11.51 6.77
C ALA A 225 15.85 -10.70 5.93
N HIS A 226 16.33 -10.04 4.87
CA HIS A 226 15.50 -9.28 3.95
C HIS A 226 14.50 -10.17 3.20
N ALA A 227 14.92 -11.32 2.67
CA ALA A 227 14.05 -12.26 1.98
C ALA A 227 12.96 -12.81 2.92
N ARG A 228 13.31 -13.14 4.17
CA ARG A 228 12.34 -13.55 5.20
C ARG A 228 11.32 -12.44 5.48
N THR A 229 11.77 -11.18 5.58
CA THR A 229 10.87 -10.02 5.72
C THR A 229 9.91 -9.91 4.54
N VAL A 230 10.39 -10.06 3.30
CA VAL A 230 9.56 -10.01 2.09
C VAL A 230 8.52 -11.13 2.10
N VAL A 231 8.93 -12.38 2.32
CA VAL A 231 8.01 -13.52 2.33
C VAL A 231 6.94 -13.35 3.40
N ASN A 232 7.33 -12.95 4.61
CA ASN A 232 6.38 -12.71 5.70
C ASN A 232 5.39 -11.60 5.34
N SER A 233 5.86 -10.45 4.85
CA SER A 233 4.98 -9.30 4.53
C SER A 233 4.06 -9.52 3.34
N PHE A 234 4.56 -10.13 2.27
CA PHE A 234 3.72 -10.43 1.10
C PHE A 234 2.74 -11.56 1.42
N GLY A 235 3.15 -12.56 2.22
CA GLY A 235 2.26 -13.62 2.70
C GLY A 235 1.14 -13.09 3.60
N THR A 236 1.46 -12.25 4.59
CA THR A 236 0.45 -11.62 5.45
C THR A 236 -0.48 -10.70 4.66
N ALA A 237 0.07 -9.87 3.75
CA ALA A 237 -0.74 -9.03 2.87
C ALA A 237 -1.69 -9.87 2.00
N PHE A 238 -1.20 -10.96 1.40
CA PHE A 238 -2.02 -11.87 0.60
C PHE A 238 -3.18 -12.48 1.42
N LEU A 239 -2.92 -12.92 2.65
CA LEU A 239 -3.97 -13.46 3.53
C LEU A 239 -5.02 -12.42 3.90
N ILE A 240 -4.59 -11.21 4.29
CA ILE A 240 -5.49 -10.10 4.60
C ILE A 240 -6.38 -9.80 3.40
N TYR A 241 -5.78 -9.69 2.21
CA TYR A 241 -6.49 -9.38 0.99
C TYR A 241 -7.42 -10.49 0.51
N SER A 242 -7.03 -11.75 0.70
CA SER A 242 -7.88 -12.90 0.38
C SER A 242 -9.10 -13.00 1.31
N SER A 243 -9.05 -12.43 2.52
CA SER A 243 -10.24 -12.38 3.39
C SER A 243 -11.33 -11.42 2.91
N PHE A 244 -11.02 -10.54 1.95
CA PHE A 244 -11.99 -9.64 1.30
C PHE A 244 -12.58 -10.23 0.01
N ALA A 245 -12.17 -11.44 -0.39
CA ALA A 245 -12.63 -12.14 -1.59
C ALA A 245 -13.84 -13.02 -1.32
#